data_AF-A0A2P8E3R2-F1
#
_entry.id   AF-A0A2P8E3R2-F1
#
_cell.length_a   1.000
_cell.length_b   1.000
_cell.length_c   1.000
_cell.angle_alpha   90.00
_cell.angle_beta   90.00
_cell.angle_gamma   90.00
#
_symmetry.space_group_name_H-M   'P 1'
#
loop_
_entity.id
_entity.type
_entity.pdbx_description
1 polymer ?
#
loop_
_entity_poly.entity_id
_entity_poly.type
_entity_poly.pdbx_seq_one_letter_code
_entity_poly.pdbx_strand_id
1 'polypeptide(L)'
;MLKWQAVLNEHWPAEPRRFKNREPGIDVRVRVVWEEDGEEFLAGVARRWGDANVYVEVRDTTGRLSSNGVWVKPIDVYRMGDKR
;
A
#
# COMPACT_ATOMS: atom_id res chain seq x y z
N MET A 1 -1.14 11.07 -19.90
CA MET A 1 -1.77 9.79 -20.32
C MET A 1 -1.69 8.89 -19.10
N LEU A 2 -2.82 8.43 -18.57
CA LEU A 2 -2.89 7.60 -17.36
C LEU A 2 -2.38 6.21 -17.73
N LYS A 3 -1.12 5.92 -17.40
CA LYS A 3 -0.49 4.63 -17.70
C LYS A 3 -0.35 3.88 -16.38
N TRP A 4 -0.92 2.68 -16.34
CA TRP A 4 -0.64 1.74 -15.27
C TRP A 4 0.87 1.54 -15.13
N GLN A 5 1.37 1.46 -13.89
CA GLN A 5 2.77 1.19 -13.60
C GLN A 5 2.90 0.04 -12.60
N ALA A 6 3.95 -0.77 -12.77
CA ALA A 6 4.30 -1.76 -11.78
C ALA A 6 4.78 -1.07 -10.49
N VAL A 7 4.47 -1.70 -9.35
CA VAL A 7 4.98 -1.28 -8.04
C VAL A 7 6.13 -2.20 -7.64
N LEU A 8 7.36 -1.70 -7.69
CA LEU A 8 8.58 -2.46 -7.50
C LEU A 8 8.78 -2.98 -6.07
N ASN A 9 8.17 -2.32 -5.08
CA ASN A 9 8.17 -2.78 -3.69
C ASN A 9 6.87 -3.51 -3.30
N GLU A 10 6.08 -3.96 -4.28
CA GLU A 10 4.93 -4.81 -4.00
C GLU A 10 5.40 -6.12 -3.35
N HIS A 11 4.74 -6.51 -2.27
CA HIS A 11 5.07 -7.66 -1.47
C HIS A 11 3.83 -8.51 -1.21
N TRP A 12 3.40 -9.22 -2.25
CA TRP A 12 2.20 -10.03 -2.23
C TRP A 12 2.35 -11.26 -1.31
N PRO A 13 1.46 -11.48 -0.33
CA PRO A 13 1.52 -12.67 0.51
C PRO A 13 1.18 -13.94 -0.29
N ALA A 14 1.71 -15.10 0.12
CA ALA A 14 1.37 -16.38 -0.52
C ALA A 14 -0.14 -16.70 -0.48
N GLU A 15 -0.82 -16.32 0.61
CA GLU A 15 -2.25 -16.58 0.83
C GLU A 15 -3.03 -15.31 1.22
N PRO A 16 -3.23 -14.34 0.29
CA PRO A 16 -3.83 -13.03 0.59
C PRO A 16 -5.26 -13.13 1.14
N ARG A 17 -5.99 -14.20 0.77
CA ARG A 17 -7.38 -14.44 1.19
C ARG A 17 -7.50 -14.83 2.67
N ARG A 18 -6.42 -15.27 3.32
CA ARG A 18 -6.43 -15.59 4.77
C ARG A 18 -6.45 -14.35 5.65
N PHE A 19 -6.05 -13.20 5.11
CA PHE A 19 -6.03 -11.96 5.86
C PHE A 19 -7.43 -11.35 5.91
N LYS A 20 -7.98 -11.22 7.11
CA LYS A 20 -9.29 -10.59 7.33
C LYS A 20 -9.18 -9.07 7.12
N ASN A 21 -10.20 -8.48 6.49
CA ASN A 21 -10.40 -7.03 6.52
C ASN A 21 -10.61 -6.57 7.97
N ARG A 22 -9.99 -5.46 8.33
CA ARG A 22 -10.17 -4.79 9.61
C ARG A 22 -10.82 -3.43 9.37
N GLU A 23 -11.93 -3.20 10.05
CA GLU A 23 -12.72 -1.97 10.04
C GLU A 23 -12.59 -1.28 11.42
N PRO A 24 -12.35 0.04 11.49
CA PRO A 24 -12.26 0.99 10.38
C PRO A 24 -10.91 0.96 9.63
N GLY A 25 -9.94 0.16 10.08
CA GLY A 25 -8.57 0.16 9.56
C GLY A 25 -7.68 1.18 10.30
N ILE A 26 -6.51 1.48 9.74
CA ILE A 26 -5.56 2.46 10.31
C ILE A 26 -5.13 3.43 9.21
N ASP A 27 -5.30 4.73 9.42
CA ASP A 27 -4.78 5.75 8.49
C ASP A 27 -3.24 5.74 8.47
N VAL A 28 -2.67 5.66 7.28
CA VAL A 28 -1.23 5.53 7.05
C VAL A 28 -0.77 6.34 5.85
N ARG A 29 0.55 6.60 5.77
CA ARG A 29 1.25 6.84 4.50
C ARG A 29 1.98 5.57 4.10
N VAL A 30 1.92 5.22 2.83
CA VAL A 30 2.64 4.07 2.26
C VAL A 30 3.65 4.54 1.24
N ARG A 31 4.87 4.01 1.32
CA ARG A 31 5.92 4.19 0.31
C ARG A 31 5.64 3.27 -0.86
N VAL A 32 5.50 3.84 -2.04
CA VAL A 32 5.31 3.14 -3.31
C VAL A 32 6.50 3.47 -4.19
N VAL A 33 7.15 2.44 -4.71
CA VAL A 33 8.23 2.59 -5.68
C VAL A 33 7.68 2.18 -7.04
N TRP A 34 7.38 3.17 -7.87
CA TRP A 34 6.91 2.99 -9.23
C TRP A 34 8.05 2.62 -10.17
N GLU A 35 7.74 1.83 -11.19
CA GLU A 35 8.71 1.44 -12.23
C GLU A 35 9.25 2.65 -13.01
N GLU A 36 8.41 3.61 -13.39
CA GLU A 36 8.81 4.76 -14.21
C GLU A 36 8.98 6.05 -13.39
N ASP A 37 8.14 6.25 -12.36
CA ASP A 37 8.09 7.51 -11.59
C ASP A 37 9.00 7.53 -10.35
N GLY A 38 9.59 6.41 -9.96
CA GLY A 38 10.41 6.30 -8.76
C GLY A 38 9.59 6.26 -7.47
N GLU A 39 10.08 6.89 -6.40
CA GLU A 39 9.49 6.78 -5.05
C GLU A 39 8.44 7.85 -4.76
N GLU A 40 7.30 7.43 -4.18
CA GLU A 40 6.21 8.30 -3.74
C GLU A 40 5.61 7.83 -2.41
N PHE A 41 5.10 8.77 -1.60
CA PHE A 41 4.38 8.47 -0.35
C PHE A 41 2.90 8.83 -0.46
N LEU A 42 2.08 7.80 -0.67
CA LEU A 42 0.63 7.93 -0.83
C LEU A 42 -0.10 7.83 0.51
N ALA A 43 -1.19 8.57 0.66
CA ALA A 43 -2.11 8.40 1.78
C ALA A 43 -3.03 7.19 1.54
N GLY A 44 -3.31 6.43 2.60
CA GLY A 44 -4.19 5.26 2.51
C GLY A 44 -4.67 4.76 3.87
N VAL A 45 -5.39 3.64 3.83
CA VAL A 45 -5.89 2.93 4.99
C VAL A 45 -5.31 1.51 4.99
N ALA A 46 -4.57 1.15 6.02
CA ALA A 46 -4.17 -0.23 6.25
C ALA A 46 -5.40 -1.05 6.64
N ARG A 47 -5.80 -1.99 5.79
CA ARG A 47 -7.01 -2.82 5.96
C ARG A 47 -6.71 -4.25 6.36
N ARG A 48 -5.53 -4.76 5.98
CA ARG A 48 -5.09 -6.12 6.30
C ARG A 48 -3.62 -6.09 6.65
N TRP A 49 -3.22 -6.84 7.65
CA TRP A 49 -1.82 -6.96 8.01
C TRP A 49 -1.53 -8.26 8.77
N GLY A 50 -0.28 -8.68 8.67
CA GLY A 50 0.37 -9.65 9.54
C GLY A 50 1.84 -9.24 9.71
N ASP A 51 2.69 -10.17 10.16
CA ASP A 51 4.05 -9.83 10.56
C ASP A 51 4.94 -9.35 9.40
N ALA A 52 4.70 -9.85 8.19
CA ALA A 52 5.53 -9.57 7.01
C ALA A 52 4.87 -8.72 5.93
N ASN A 53 3.54 -8.52 5.99
CA ASN A 53 2.76 -7.95 4.90
C ASN A 53 1.69 -7.00 5.43
N VAL A 54 1.52 -5.88 4.76
CA VAL A 54 0.43 -4.93 5.00
C VAL A 54 -0.23 -4.60 3.66
N TYR A 55 -1.55 -4.76 3.60
CA TYR A 55 -2.36 -4.26 2.51
C TYR A 55 -2.87 -2.87 2.86
N VAL A 56 -2.51 -1.90 2.03
CA VAL A 56 -2.96 -0.53 2.13
C VAL A 56 -3.89 -0.24 0.96
N GLU A 57 -5.14 0.09 1.28
CA GLU A 57 -6.08 0.69 0.33
C GLU A 57 -5.67 2.16 0.16
N VAL A 58 -5.15 2.50 -1.01
CA VAL A 58 -4.60 3.84 -1.27
C VAL A 58 -5.66 4.75 -1.84
N ARG A 59 -5.70 5.99 -1.36
CA ARG A 59 -6.64 7.02 -1.82
C ARG A 59 -6.18 7.68 -3.12
N ASP A 60 -5.38 6.98 -3.92
CA ASP A 60 -4.82 7.49 -5.16
C ASP A 60 -5.85 7.40 -6.29
N THR A 61 -6.26 8.57 -6.79
CA THR A 61 -7.22 8.71 -7.90
C THR A 61 -6.55 8.82 -9.26
N THR A 62 -5.22 8.73 -9.33
CA THR A 62 -4.44 8.88 -10.57
C THR A 62 -4.50 7.66 -11.49
N GLY A 63 -5.13 6.56 -11.08
CA GLY A 63 -5.32 5.37 -11.93
C GLY A 63 -4.02 4.64 -12.33
N ARG A 64 -2.89 4.92 -11.66
CA ARG A 64 -1.61 4.23 -11.90
C ARG A 64 -1.57 2.79 -11.36
N LEU A 65 -2.43 2.47 -10.39
CA LEU A 65 -2.55 1.12 -9.81
C LEU A 65 -3.55 0.24 -10.55
N SER A 66 -3.27 -1.06 -10.61
CA SER A 66 -4.19 -2.09 -11.15
C SER A 66 -5.32 -2.47 -10.19
N SER A 67 -5.23 -2.03 -8.92
CA SER A 67 -6.21 -2.35 -7.88
C SER A 67 -6.39 -1.16 -6.92
N ASN A 68 -7.36 -1.24 -6.02
CA ASN A 68 -7.63 -0.20 -5.02
C ASN A 68 -6.52 -0.06 -3.96
N GLY A 69 -5.52 -0.94 -3.98
CA GLY A 69 -4.49 -0.98 -2.96
C GLY A 69 -3.20 -1.65 -3.40
N VAL A 70 -2.28 -1.75 -2.46
CA VAL A 70 -0.98 -2.40 -2.64
C VAL A 70 -0.63 -3.22 -1.40
N TRP A 71 -0.02 -4.38 -1.62
CA TRP A 71 0.64 -5.12 -0.55
C TRP A 71 2.09 -4.67 -0.45
N VAL A 72 2.55 -4.31 0.73
CA VAL A 72 3.94 -3.91 0.98
C VAL A 72 4.47 -4.54 2.27
N LYS A 73 5.77 -4.43 2.49
CA LYS A 73 6.38 -4.77 3.78
C LYS A 73 6.02 -3.71 4.84
N PRO A 74 5.96 -4.06 6.14
CA PRO A 74 5.69 -3.10 7.21
C PRO A 74 6.62 -1.87 7.21
N ILE A 75 7.88 -2.04 6.78
CA ILE A 75 8.86 -0.94 6.69
C ILE A 75 8.47 0.17 5.70
N ASP A 76 7.57 -0.13 4.77
CA ASP A 76 7.06 0.84 3.80
C ASP A 76 5.78 1.54 4.28
N VAL A 77 5.31 1.26 5.50
CA VAL A 77 4.06 1.80 6.04
C VAL A 77 4.32 2.64 7.29
N TYR A 78 3.78 3.85 7.29
CA TYR A 78 3.99 4.86 8.32
C TYR A 78 2.64 5.28 8.89
N ARG A 79 2.45 5.20 10.21
CA ARG A 79 1.22 5.69 10.83
C ARG A 79 1.16 7.21 10.78
N MET A 80 -0.03 7.75 10.54
CA MET A 80 -0.26 9.18 10.62
C MET A 80 -0.01 9.65 12.05
N GLY A 81 0.96 10.57 12.23
CA GLY A 81 1.34 11.08 13.55
C GLY A 81 2.67 10.54 14.08
N ASP A 82 3.25 9.51 13.47
CA ASP A 82 4.65 9.15 13.73
C ASP A 82 5.54 10.25 13.13
N LYS A 83 6.07 11.12 14.00
CA LYS A 83 7.15 12.03 13.64
C LYS A 83 8.40 11.19 13.40
N ARG A 84 8.90 11.17 12.17
CA ARG A 84 10.29 10.79 11.90
C ARG A 84 11.23 11.81 12.54
#